data_AF-A0AAW0F463-F1
#
_entry.id   AF-A0AAW0F463-F1
#
_cell.length_a   1.000
_cell.length_b   1.000
_cell.length_c   1.000
_cell.angle_alpha   90.00
_cell.angle_beta   90.00
_cell.angle_gamma   90.00
#
_symmetry.space_group_name_H-M   'P 1'
#
loop_
_entity.id
_entity.type
_entity.pdbx_description
1 polymer ?
#
loop_
_entity_poly.entity_id
_entity_poly.type
_entity_poly.pdbx_seq_one_letter_code
_entity_poly.pdbx_strand_id
1 'polypeptide(L)'
;MAAEEYREVAVEQRLSPEAEENLVQRLYYRQMELTAQRDEERRTTLERARAQTQKHISKEEEGRLVNRMYDQQVERFANSKAERDRKVEEEAHKNDKKMDPSDIDDQVRRMYEEERKRGQSRREELSTRYMPTAEPKRIGKAELKECVDRLSHVDWEKRDEELFKKYVYPFDPKTTTMSREEEQAMADRLSTTKGSG
;
A
#
# COMPACT_ATOMS: atom_id res chain seq x y z
N MET A 1 -14.16 1.78 29.46
CA MET A 1 -15.10 2.71 28.81
C MET A 1 -14.86 2.66 27.31
N ALA A 2 -15.37 1.62 26.63
CA ALA A 2 -15.13 1.43 25.18
C ALA A 2 -16.29 0.66 24.54
N ALA A 3 -16.95 -0.23 25.27
CA ALA A 3 -18.09 -1.00 24.74
C ALA A 3 -19.37 -0.19 24.51
N GLU A 4 -19.52 0.98 25.15
CA GLU A 4 -20.71 1.83 25.00
C GLU A 4 -20.61 2.72 23.74
N GLU A 5 -19.43 3.26 23.45
CA GLU A 5 -19.18 4.06 22.24
C GLU A 5 -19.36 3.25 20.95
N TYR A 6 -19.00 1.95 20.94
CA TYR A 6 -19.25 1.08 19.78
C TYR A 6 -20.73 0.71 19.58
N ARG A 7 -21.56 0.79 20.63
CA ARG A 7 -23.01 0.57 20.52
C ARG A 7 -23.71 1.78 19.92
N GLU A 8 -23.24 2.99 20.20
CA GLU A 8 -23.83 4.23 19.68
C GLU A 8 -23.58 4.39 18.17
N VAL A 9 -22.37 4.09 17.69
CA VAL A 9 -22.03 4.16 16.26
C VAL A 9 -22.84 3.16 15.40
N ALA A 10 -23.24 2.02 15.97
CA ALA A 10 -24.03 1.01 15.27
C ALA A 10 -25.54 1.33 15.20
N VAL A 11 -26.04 2.24 16.05
CA VAL A 11 -27.46 2.61 16.11
C VAL A 11 -27.79 3.76 15.13
N GLU A 12 -26.82 4.61 14.80
CA GLU A 12 -27.01 5.80 13.97
C GLU A 12 -27.08 5.55 12.44
N GLN A 13 -26.77 4.33 11.96
CA GLN A 13 -26.79 4.01 10.52
C GLN A 13 -27.98 3.13 10.10
N ARG A 14 -29.13 3.23 10.78
CA ARG A 14 -30.37 2.62 10.28
C ARG A 14 -31.05 3.62 9.36
N LEU A 15 -31.14 3.28 8.07
CA LEU A 15 -31.87 4.06 7.08
C LEU A 15 -33.34 4.17 7.53
N SER A 16 -33.99 5.30 7.22
CA SER A 16 -35.43 5.37 7.40
C SER A 16 -36.11 4.35 6.49
N PRO A 17 -37.28 3.79 6.86
CA PRO A 17 -37.96 2.79 6.04
C PRO A 17 -38.24 3.28 4.61
N GLU A 18 -38.54 4.57 4.43
CA GLU A 18 -38.68 5.19 3.11
C GLU A 18 -37.37 5.23 2.32
N ALA A 19 -36.23 5.47 2.98
CA ALA A 19 -34.93 5.45 2.33
C ALA A 19 -34.50 4.02 1.95
N GLU A 20 -34.90 3.01 2.74
CA GLU A 20 -34.72 1.60 2.41
C GLU A 20 -35.54 1.20 1.18
N GLU A 21 -36.83 1.57 1.13
CA GLU A 21 -37.70 1.30 -0.02
C GLU A 21 -37.17 1.94 -1.31
N ASN A 22 -36.74 3.20 -1.24
CA ASN A 22 -36.13 3.90 -2.38
C ASN A 22 -34.82 3.25 -2.83
N LEU A 23 -33.99 2.80 -1.89
CA LEU A 23 -32.76 2.07 -2.21
C LEU A 23 -33.07 0.74 -2.89
N VAL A 24 -34.03 -0.03 -2.39
CA VAL A 24 -34.47 -1.30 -2.97
C VAL A 24 -35.00 -1.10 -4.39
N GLN A 25 -35.84 -0.09 -4.62
CA GLN A 25 -36.34 0.22 -5.96
C GLN A 25 -35.20 0.56 -6.93
N ARG A 26 -34.25 1.42 -6.51
CA ARG A 26 -33.10 1.77 -7.35
C ARG A 26 -32.23 0.55 -7.66
N LEU A 27 -32.00 -0.32 -6.68
CA LEU A 27 -31.23 -1.56 -6.87
C LEU A 27 -31.95 -2.52 -7.82
N TYR A 28 -33.28 -2.63 -7.71
CA TYR A 28 -34.10 -3.44 -8.61
C TYR A 28 -33.99 -2.96 -10.06
N TYR A 29 -34.19 -1.66 -10.33
CA TYR A 29 -34.06 -1.11 -11.68
C TYR A 29 -32.64 -1.27 -12.23
N ARG A 30 -31.62 -1.01 -11.41
CA ARG A 30 -30.22 -1.25 -11.78
C ARG A 30 -29.95 -2.71 -12.13
N GLN A 31 -30.52 -3.65 -11.38
CA GLN A 31 -30.39 -5.07 -11.67
C GLN A 31 -31.07 -5.43 -12.99
N MET A 32 -32.26 -4.89 -13.25
CA MET A 32 -32.98 -5.07 -14.51
C MET A 32 -32.19 -4.55 -15.71
N GLU A 33 -31.60 -3.37 -15.61
CA GLU A 33 -30.73 -2.79 -16.64
C GLU A 33 -29.50 -3.68 -16.91
N LEU A 34 -28.84 -4.17 -15.86
CA LEU A 34 -27.70 -5.08 -15.99
C LEU A 34 -28.09 -6.42 -16.64
N THR A 35 -29.28 -6.93 -16.33
CA THR A 35 -29.79 -8.16 -16.99
C THR A 35 -30.11 -7.91 -18.46
N ALA A 36 -30.72 -6.78 -18.80
CA ALA A 36 -31.02 -6.41 -20.18
C ALA A 36 -29.74 -6.26 -21.01
N GLN A 37 -28.72 -5.58 -20.47
CA GLN A 37 -27.41 -5.44 -21.12
C GLN A 37 -26.76 -6.81 -21.37
N ARG A 38 -26.77 -7.70 -20.38
CA ARG A 38 -26.23 -9.06 -20.54
C ARG A 38 -26.96 -9.87 -21.59
N ASP A 39 -28.28 -9.73 -21.68
CA ASP A 39 -29.08 -10.45 -22.67
C ASP A 39 -28.91 -9.87 -24.08
N GLU A 40 -28.73 -8.56 -24.23
CA GLU A 40 -28.33 -7.93 -25.48
C GLU A 40 -26.94 -8.41 -25.94
N GLU A 41 -25.95 -8.44 -25.05
CA GLU A 41 -24.62 -8.98 -25.34
C GLU A 41 -24.69 -10.45 -25.79
N ARG A 42 -25.50 -11.27 -25.11
CA ARG A 42 -25.74 -12.66 -25.53
C ARG A 42 -26.39 -12.74 -26.91
N ARG A 43 -27.38 -11.91 -27.20
CA ARG A 43 -28.03 -11.90 -28.53
C ARG A 43 -27.05 -11.50 -29.62
N THR A 44 -26.27 -10.44 -29.43
CA THR A 44 -25.27 -10.00 -30.41
C THR A 44 -24.18 -11.03 -30.66
N THR A 45 -23.71 -11.72 -29.62
CA THR A 45 -22.71 -12.80 -29.77
C THR A 45 -23.29 -14.01 -30.51
N LEU A 46 -24.53 -14.41 -30.21
CA LEU A 46 -25.24 -15.47 -30.93
C LEU A 46 -25.50 -15.11 -32.40
N GLU A 47 -25.88 -13.86 -32.70
CA GLU A 47 -26.05 -13.39 -34.07
C GLU A 47 -24.74 -13.39 -34.85
N ARG A 48 -23.64 -12.93 -34.25
CA ARG A 48 -22.31 -13.01 -34.86
C ARG A 48 -21.90 -14.45 -35.12
N ALA A 49 -22.12 -15.35 -34.17
CA ALA A 49 -21.81 -16.77 -34.34
C ALA A 49 -22.63 -17.40 -35.47
N ARG A 50 -23.95 -17.12 -35.54
CA ARG A 50 -24.82 -17.59 -36.63
C ARG A 50 -24.37 -17.07 -37.99
N ALA A 51 -24.02 -15.79 -38.07
CA ALA A 51 -23.52 -15.16 -39.29
C ALA A 51 -22.17 -15.76 -39.74
N GLN A 52 -21.35 -16.27 -38.82
CA GLN A 52 -20.13 -17.00 -39.16
C GLN A 52 -20.43 -18.42 -39.65
N THR A 53 -21.35 -19.14 -39.00
CA THR A 53 -21.70 -20.51 -39.38
C THR A 53 -22.50 -20.62 -40.68
N GLN A 54 -23.21 -19.56 -41.07
CA GLN A 54 -23.99 -19.51 -42.31
C GLN A 54 -23.15 -19.15 -43.55
N LYS A 55 -21.87 -18.79 -43.39
CA LYS A 55 -20.98 -18.60 -44.53
C LYS A 55 -20.63 -19.97 -45.12
N HIS A 56 -21.44 -20.41 -46.06
CA HIS A 56 -21.10 -21.54 -46.91
C HIS A 56 -19.88 -21.16 -47.75
N ILE A 57 -18.77 -21.86 -47.55
CA ILE A 57 -17.54 -21.64 -48.33
C ILE A 57 -17.79 -22.20 -49.73
N SER A 58 -17.46 -21.44 -50.78
CA SER A 58 -17.55 -21.96 -52.14
C SER A 58 -16.43 -22.98 -52.40
N LYS A 59 -16.65 -23.95 -53.30
CA LYS A 59 -15.61 -24.96 -53.64
C LYS A 59 -14.28 -24.33 -54.09
N GLU A 60 -14.33 -23.16 -54.72
CA GLU A 60 -13.13 -22.42 -55.11
C GLU A 60 -12.37 -21.85 -53.90
N GLU A 61 -13.08 -21.32 -52.91
CA GLU A 61 -12.49 -20.82 -51.68
C GLU A 61 -11.95 -21.96 -50.81
N GLU A 62 -12.63 -23.10 -50.78
CA GLU A 62 -12.10 -24.34 -50.17
C GLU A 62 -10.79 -24.76 -50.84
N GLY A 63 -10.74 -24.79 -52.17
CA GLY A 63 -9.50 -25.09 -52.92
C GLY A 63 -8.37 -24.12 -52.62
N ARG A 64 -8.66 -22.81 -52.57
CA ARG A 64 -7.67 -21.79 -52.17
C ARG A 64 -7.19 -21.97 -50.74
N LEU A 65 -8.09 -22.33 -49.82
CA LEU A 65 -7.75 -22.59 -48.42
C LEU A 65 -6.85 -23.83 -48.29
N VAL A 66 -7.17 -24.91 -48.99
CA VAL A 66 -6.35 -26.14 -49.01
C VAL A 66 -4.96 -25.87 -49.56
N ASN A 67 -4.85 -25.16 -50.69
CA ASN A 67 -3.56 -24.80 -51.26
C ASN A 67 -2.73 -23.95 -50.29
N ARG A 68 -3.34 -22.94 -49.68
CA ARG A 68 -2.67 -22.11 -48.66
C ARG A 68 -2.19 -22.94 -47.46
N MET A 69 -3.03 -23.86 -46.97
CA MET A 69 -2.66 -24.75 -45.86
C MET A 69 -1.48 -25.65 -46.24
N TYR A 70 -1.48 -26.17 -47.47
CA TYR A 70 -0.39 -26.99 -47.99
C TYR A 70 0.90 -26.18 -48.10
N ASP A 71 0.86 -24.99 -48.71
CA ASP A 71 2.01 -24.10 -48.85
C ASP A 71 2.61 -23.75 -47.48
N GLN A 72 1.76 -23.44 -46.49
CA GLN A 72 2.21 -23.19 -45.12
C GLN A 72 2.87 -24.41 -44.47
N GLN A 73 2.39 -25.62 -44.75
CA GLN A 73 3.03 -26.84 -44.24
C GLN A 73 4.40 -27.06 -44.88
N VAL A 74 4.51 -26.81 -46.19
CA VAL A 74 5.78 -26.90 -46.92
C VAL A 74 6.78 -25.88 -46.37
N GLU A 75 6.37 -24.63 -46.17
CA GLU A 75 7.20 -23.58 -45.56
C GLU A 75 7.66 -23.95 -44.15
N ARG A 76 6.74 -24.44 -43.29
CA ARG A 76 7.09 -24.90 -41.94
C ARG A 76 8.09 -26.04 -41.98
N PHE A 77 7.93 -26.98 -42.91
CA PHE A 77 8.85 -28.09 -43.07
C PHE A 77 10.23 -27.62 -43.54
N ALA A 78 10.28 -26.72 -44.52
CA ALA A 78 11.52 -26.11 -45.01
C ALA A 78 12.24 -25.34 -43.90
N ASN A 79 11.52 -24.53 -43.13
CA ASN A 79 12.08 -23.79 -41.99
C ASN A 79 12.59 -24.74 -40.91
N SER A 80 11.82 -25.77 -40.55
CA SER A 80 12.26 -26.77 -39.56
C SER A 80 13.49 -27.55 -40.02
N LYS A 81 13.61 -27.83 -41.32
CA LYS A 81 14.81 -28.46 -41.88
C LYS A 81 16.00 -27.51 -41.80
N ALA A 82 15.83 -26.25 -42.24
CA ALA A 82 16.88 -25.24 -42.18
C ALA A 82 17.36 -24.98 -40.73
N GLU A 83 16.45 -24.96 -39.75
CA GLU A 83 16.83 -24.85 -38.33
C GLU A 83 17.61 -26.06 -37.84
N ARG A 84 17.23 -27.28 -38.25
CA ARG A 84 17.98 -28.49 -37.90
C ARG A 84 19.37 -28.48 -38.51
N ASP A 85 19.48 -28.14 -39.79
CA ASP A 85 20.76 -28.05 -40.49
C ASP A 85 21.65 -26.98 -39.83
N ARG A 86 21.10 -25.80 -39.53
CA ARG A 86 21.79 -24.74 -38.79
C ARG A 86 22.24 -25.19 -37.40
N LYS A 87 21.39 -25.91 -36.66
CA LYS A 87 21.74 -26.42 -35.33
C LYS A 87 22.87 -27.45 -35.40
N VAL A 88 22.86 -28.32 -36.42
CA VAL A 88 23.94 -29.29 -36.64
C VAL A 88 25.25 -28.59 -36.99
N GLU A 89 25.23 -27.56 -37.84
CA GLU A 89 26.41 -26.74 -38.13
C GLU A 89 26.91 -26.00 -36.88
N GLU A 90 26.01 -25.37 -36.12
CA GLU A 90 26.34 -24.70 -34.86
C GLU A 90 26.93 -25.67 -33.83
N GLU A 91 26.41 -26.89 -33.72
CA GLU A 91 26.93 -27.94 -32.85
C GLU A 91 28.30 -28.46 -33.32
N ALA A 92 28.48 -28.64 -34.64
CA ALA A 92 29.77 -29.02 -35.23
C ALA A 92 30.85 -27.98 -34.93
N HIS A 93 30.51 -26.69 -35.05
CA HIS A 93 31.42 -25.57 -34.83
C HIS A 93 31.46 -25.07 -33.38
N LYS A 94 30.68 -25.68 -32.47
CA LYS A 94 30.58 -25.27 -31.06
C LYS A 94 31.93 -25.36 -30.34
N ASN A 95 32.76 -26.31 -30.73
CA ASN A 95 34.08 -26.54 -30.14
C ASN A 95 35.24 -26.03 -31.01
N ASP A 96 34.96 -25.54 -32.23
CA ASP A 96 35.98 -25.06 -33.16
C ASP A 96 36.53 -23.70 -32.73
N LYS A 97 35.70 -22.88 -32.06
CA LYS A 97 36.13 -21.62 -31.47
C LYS A 97 36.58 -21.84 -30.03
N LYS A 98 37.89 -22.01 -29.85
CA LYS A 98 38.53 -21.74 -28.55
C LYS A 98 38.44 -20.23 -28.31
N MET A 99 37.54 -19.80 -27.42
CA MET A 99 37.55 -18.41 -26.95
C MET A 99 38.86 -18.15 -26.21
N ASP A 100 39.39 -16.94 -26.38
CA ASP A 100 40.52 -16.49 -25.58
C ASP A 100 40.07 -16.38 -24.11
N PRO A 101 40.88 -16.79 -23.13
CA PRO A 101 40.58 -16.59 -21.71
C PRO A 101 40.15 -15.16 -21.36
N SER A 102 40.71 -14.14 -22.04
CA SER A 102 40.32 -12.73 -21.85
C SER A 102 38.85 -12.46 -22.22
N ASP A 103 38.35 -13.08 -23.29
CA ASP A 103 36.96 -12.89 -23.74
C ASP A 103 35.97 -13.54 -22.76
N ILE A 104 36.37 -14.65 -22.14
CA ILE A 104 35.59 -15.35 -21.11
C ILE A 104 35.48 -14.47 -19.87
N ASP A 105 36.59 -13.91 -19.41
CA ASP A 105 36.60 -13.03 -18.24
C ASP A 105 35.74 -11.78 -18.45
N ASP A 106 35.79 -11.20 -19.65
CA ASP A 106 34.94 -10.07 -20.03
C ASP A 106 33.45 -10.44 -20.08
N GLN A 107 33.09 -11.62 -20.59
CA GLN A 107 31.71 -12.11 -20.58
C GLN A 107 31.20 -12.34 -19.15
N VAL A 108 32.02 -12.97 -18.30
CA VAL A 108 31.67 -13.21 -16.90
C VAL A 108 31.48 -11.88 -16.17
N ARG A 109 32.35 -10.90 -16.40
CA ARG A 109 32.22 -9.56 -15.82
C ARG A 109 30.92 -8.88 -16.25
N ARG A 110 30.60 -8.90 -17.55
CA ARG A 110 29.34 -8.33 -18.07
C ARG A 110 28.12 -8.99 -17.43
N MET A 111 28.09 -10.31 -17.38
CA MET A 111 27.00 -11.08 -16.77
C MET A 111 26.83 -10.73 -15.29
N TYR A 112 27.95 -10.62 -14.56
CA TYR A 112 27.94 -10.23 -13.16
C TYR A 112 27.41 -8.80 -12.96
N GLU A 113 27.84 -7.85 -13.78
CA GLU A 113 27.37 -6.46 -13.72
C GLU A 113 25.88 -6.33 -14.06
N GLU A 114 25.40 -7.08 -15.05
CA GLU A 114 23.98 -7.13 -15.42
C GLU A 114 23.12 -7.67 -14.28
N GLU A 115 23.53 -8.78 -13.66
CA GLU A 115 22.82 -9.34 -12.50
C GLU A 115 22.85 -8.38 -11.30
N ARG A 116 23.98 -7.69 -11.09
CA ARG A 116 24.09 -6.67 -10.03
C ARG A 116 23.12 -5.51 -10.28
N LYS A 117 23.02 -5.02 -11.51
CA LYS A 117 22.07 -3.96 -11.91
C LYS A 117 20.62 -4.42 -11.75
N ARG A 118 20.27 -5.63 -12.20
CA ARG A 118 18.92 -6.22 -12.00
C ARG A 118 18.57 -6.34 -10.52
N GLY A 119 19.54 -6.74 -9.68
CA GLY A 119 19.36 -6.82 -8.23
C GLY A 119 19.18 -5.45 -7.58
N GLN A 120 19.86 -4.41 -8.07
CA GLN A 120 19.66 -3.03 -7.62
C GLN A 120 18.28 -2.50 -8.02
N SER A 121 17.88 -2.64 -9.29
CA SER A 121 16.57 -2.17 -9.76
C SER A 121 15.42 -2.83 -9.02
N ARG A 122 15.47 -4.15 -8.79
CA ARG A 122 14.45 -4.86 -7.99
C ARG A 122 14.39 -4.35 -6.55
N ARG A 123 15.54 -4.04 -5.93
CA ARG A 123 15.57 -3.49 -4.58
C ARG A 123 15.00 -2.07 -4.54
N GLU A 124 15.31 -1.25 -5.53
CA GLU A 124 14.75 0.10 -5.68
C GLU A 124 13.23 0.04 -5.90
N GLU A 125 12.75 -0.84 -6.78
CA GLU A 125 11.32 -1.09 -7.00
C GLU A 125 10.60 -1.56 -5.73
N LEU A 126 11.21 -2.45 -4.96
CA LEU A 126 10.64 -2.89 -3.67
C LEU A 126 10.68 -1.77 -2.64
N SER A 127 11.76 -1.00 -2.59
CA SER A 127 11.88 0.13 -1.66
C SER A 127 10.81 1.19 -1.94
N THR A 128 10.57 1.53 -3.20
CA THR A 128 9.53 2.50 -3.58
C THR A 128 8.11 2.00 -3.29
N ARG A 129 7.84 0.70 -3.45
CA ARG A 129 6.53 0.09 -3.15
C ARG A 129 6.22 0.00 -1.65
N TYR A 130 7.19 -0.44 -0.85
CA TYR A 130 6.95 -0.81 0.55
C TYR A 130 7.50 0.21 1.56
N MET A 131 8.42 1.07 1.14
CA MET A 131 8.92 2.20 1.91
C MET A 131 8.83 3.47 1.07
N PRO A 132 7.61 3.97 0.79
CA PRO A 132 7.47 5.29 0.18
C PRO A 132 8.10 6.29 1.15
N THR A 133 9.33 6.72 0.87
CA THR A 133 9.97 7.80 1.59
C THR A 133 9.10 9.03 1.38
N ALA A 134 8.40 9.43 2.44
CA ALA A 134 7.66 10.68 2.45
C ALA A 134 8.61 11.78 1.97
N GLU A 135 8.15 12.60 1.02
CA GLU A 135 8.97 13.69 0.50
C GLU A 135 9.51 14.51 1.67
N PRO A 136 10.81 14.86 1.65
CA PRO A 136 11.38 15.67 2.72
C PRO A 136 10.55 16.94 2.83
N LYS A 137 9.88 17.13 3.97
CA LYS A 137 9.03 18.30 4.22
C LYS A 137 9.86 19.55 3.95
N ARG A 138 9.57 20.25 2.86
CA ARG A 138 10.17 21.54 2.56
C ARG A 138 9.49 22.57 3.45
N ILE A 139 10.02 22.74 4.66
CA ILE A 139 9.55 23.77 5.59
C ILE A 139 9.72 25.13 4.91
N GLY A 140 8.62 25.88 4.81
CA GLY A 140 8.65 27.22 4.23
C GLY A 140 9.48 28.18 5.08
N LYS A 141 10.01 29.27 4.50
CA LYS A 141 10.78 30.28 5.27
C LYS A 141 9.98 30.86 6.44
N ALA A 142 8.65 30.93 6.33
CA ALA A 142 7.78 31.40 7.41
C ALA A 142 7.65 30.37 8.55
N GLU A 143 7.41 29.10 8.23
CA GLU A 143 7.33 28.01 9.21
C GLU A 143 8.68 27.79 9.91
N LEU A 144 9.79 27.94 9.19
CA LEU A 144 11.12 27.86 9.79
C LEU A 144 11.35 28.99 10.79
N LYS A 145 10.95 30.22 10.44
CA LYS A 145 11.01 31.36 11.37
C LYS A 145 10.15 31.12 12.60
N GLU A 146 8.94 30.63 12.42
CA GLU A 146 8.06 30.30 13.55
C GLU A 146 8.64 29.20 14.45
N CYS A 147 9.23 28.15 13.87
CA CYS A 147 9.94 27.13 14.64
C CYS A 147 11.15 27.70 15.39
N VAL A 148 11.93 28.57 14.75
CA VAL A 148 13.07 29.25 15.39
C VAL A 148 12.60 30.15 16.51
N ASP A 149 11.57 30.98 16.28
CA ASP A 149 11.02 31.90 17.28
C ASP A 149 10.47 31.15 18.49
N ARG A 150 9.78 30.02 18.26
CA ARG A 150 9.32 29.10 19.33
C ARG A 150 10.46 28.40 20.06
N LEU A 151 11.66 28.27 19.50
CA LEU A 151 12.82 27.68 20.17
C LEU A 151 13.68 28.73 20.86
N SER A 152 13.81 29.91 20.28
CA SER A 152 14.73 30.96 20.73
C SER A 152 14.12 31.89 21.79
N HIS A 153 12.80 32.07 21.80
CA HIS A 153 12.11 32.97 22.75
C HIS A 153 11.40 32.23 23.89
N VAL A 154 11.81 30.99 24.20
CA VAL A 154 11.31 30.29 25.39
C VAL A 154 12.13 30.77 26.58
N ASP A 155 11.53 31.62 27.41
CA ASP A 155 12.03 31.96 28.74
C ASP A 155 11.97 30.70 29.62
N TRP A 156 13.06 29.93 29.64
CA TRP A 156 13.15 28.67 30.40
C TRP A 156 12.85 28.86 31.89
N GLU A 157 13.18 30.01 32.46
CA GLU A 157 12.89 30.35 33.85
C GLU A 157 11.38 30.37 34.13
N LYS A 158 10.59 31.03 33.28
CA LYS A 158 9.12 31.07 33.43
C LYS A 158 8.49 29.69 33.25
N ARG A 159 8.99 28.93 32.27
CA ARG A 159 8.51 27.57 32.00
C ARG A 159 8.82 26.62 33.15
N ASP A 160 10.00 26.74 33.75
CA ASP A 160 10.40 25.94 34.91
C ASP A 160 9.56 26.30 36.14
N GLU A 161 9.28 27.60 36.39
CA GLU A 161 8.35 28.02 37.43
C GLU A 161 6.93 27.45 37.24
N GLU A 162 6.41 27.46 36.00
CA GLU A 162 5.09 26.90 35.71
C GLU A 162 5.04 25.39 35.92
N LEU A 163 6.08 24.68 35.48
CA LEU A 163 6.22 23.24 35.70
C LEU A 163 6.36 22.93 37.21
N PHE A 164 7.14 23.72 37.93
CA PHE A 164 7.31 23.59 39.37
C PHE A 164 5.99 23.82 40.12
N LYS A 165 5.26 24.89 39.79
CA LYS A 165 3.92 25.16 40.35
C LYS A 165 2.91 24.05 40.06
N LYS A 166 2.98 23.42 38.89
CA LYS A 166 2.03 22.38 38.48
C LYS A 166 2.34 21.01 39.06
N TYR A 167 3.62 20.64 39.17
CA TYR A 167 4.03 19.28 39.48
C TYR A 167 4.75 19.11 40.81
N VAL A 168 5.24 20.19 41.43
CA VAL A 168 5.95 20.13 42.73
C VAL A 168 5.11 20.75 43.83
N TYR A 169 4.60 21.97 43.62
CA TYR A 169 3.81 22.70 44.63
C TYR A 169 2.60 21.95 45.21
N PRO A 170 1.85 21.12 44.45
CA PRO A 170 0.75 20.34 45.01
C PRO A 170 1.18 19.25 46.00
N PHE A 171 2.46 18.83 45.92
CA PHE A 171 3.04 17.78 46.74
C PHE A 171 3.98 18.33 47.84
N ASP A 172 4.25 19.63 47.83
CA ASP A 172 5.00 20.26 48.92
C ASP A 172 4.17 20.29 50.20
N PRO A 173 4.74 19.88 51.35
CA PRO A 173 4.04 19.93 52.62
C PRO A 173 3.74 21.39 52.96
N LYS A 174 2.45 21.70 53.13
CA LYS A 174 2.00 23.05 53.50
C LYS A 174 2.69 23.47 54.79
N THR A 175 3.50 24.53 54.72
CA THR A 175 4.11 25.15 55.91
C THR A 175 3.04 25.94 56.65
N THR A 176 2.28 25.27 57.52
CA THR A 176 1.38 25.95 58.45
C THR A 176 2.22 26.56 59.57
N THR A 177 2.33 27.88 59.62
CA THR A 177 2.82 28.59 60.80
C THR A 177 1.74 28.53 61.87
N MET A 178 1.99 27.80 62.95
CA MET A 178 1.05 27.73 64.07
C MET A 178 1.04 29.06 64.81
N SER A 179 -0.15 29.53 65.17
CA SER A 179 -0.26 30.72 65.99
C SER A 179 0.12 30.42 67.44
N ARG A 180 0.62 31.42 68.15
CA ARG A 180 1.10 31.27 69.54
C ARG A 180 0.03 30.77 70.52
N GLU A 181 -1.25 31.05 70.21
CA GLU A 181 -2.41 30.58 70.99
C GLU A 181 -2.69 29.09 70.76
N GLU A 182 -2.51 28.60 69.52
CA GLU A 182 -2.66 27.17 69.20
C GLU A 182 -1.54 26.32 69.80
N GLU A 183 -0.32 26.87 69.89
CA GLU A 183 0.80 26.24 70.59
C GLU A 183 0.51 26.06 72.09
N GLN A 184 -0.04 27.09 72.75
CA GLN A 184 -0.45 27.00 74.16
C GLN A 184 -1.58 25.98 74.36
N ALA A 185 -2.60 26.01 73.51
CA ALA A 185 -3.71 25.05 73.59
C ALA A 185 -3.28 23.59 73.36
N MET A 186 -2.26 23.33 72.52
CA MET A 186 -1.69 21.99 72.36
C MET A 186 -0.79 21.59 73.52
N ALA A 187 0.00 22.51 74.07
CA ALA A 187 0.82 22.26 75.26
C ALA A 187 -0.06 21.89 76.47
N ASP A 188 -1.21 22.55 76.63
CA ASP A 188 -2.19 22.24 77.68
C ASP A 188 -2.88 20.88 77.47
N ARG A 189 -3.14 20.47 76.22
CA ARG A 189 -3.64 19.11 75.90
C ARG A 189 -2.60 18.01 76.16
N LEU A 190 -1.33 18.28 75.89
CA LEU A 190 -0.22 17.36 76.16
C LEU A 190 0.14 17.30 77.65
N SER A 191 -0.04 18.39 78.40
CA SER A 191 0.26 18.44 79.84
C SER A 191 -0.82 17.79 80.71
N THR A 192 -2.06 17.68 80.21
CA THR A 192 -3.21 17.11 80.93
C THR A 192 -3.35 15.59 80.79
N THR A 193 -2.55 14.92 79.95
CA THR A 193 -2.46 13.45 79.89
C THR A 193 -1.34 12.93 80.79
N LYS A 194 -1.47 13.17 82.10
CA LYS A 194 -0.76 12.41 83.12
C LYS A 194 -1.62 12.28 84.38
N GLY A 195 -2.53 11.30 84.38
CA GLY A 195 -3.06 10.78 85.64
C GLY A 195 -4.49 10.25 85.67
N SER A 196 -4.90 9.38 84.74
CA SER A 196 -5.89 8.32 85.03
C SER A 196 -5.87 7.29 83.90
N GLY A 197 -5.79 6.02 84.29
CA GLY A 197 -5.52 4.86 83.42
C GLY A 197 -6.68 4.38 82.57
#